data_AF-A0A7W9PJS6-F1
#
_entry.id   AF-A0A7W9PJS6-F1
#
_cell.length_a   1.000
_cell.length_b   1.000
_cell.length_c   1.000
_cell.angle_alpha   90.00
_cell.angle_beta   90.00
_cell.angle_gamma   90.00
#
_symmetry.space_group_name_H-M   'P 1'
#
loop_
_entity.id
_entity.type
_entity.pdbx_description
1 polymer ?
#
loop_
_entity_poly.entity_id
_entity_poly.type
_entity_poly.pdbx_seq_one_letter_code
_entity_poly.pdbx_strand_id
1 'polypeptide(L)'
;MTNDHAEGAVAAPDTDPGHQRAGNIRDATANTRDVGARLLDLPRRYPVWSRIVGAIVAGLLIYASFPPRACWYLAPLGIALLTLVVRGNGRLRAGFGYGLLAGAAFFVPLLPWTGIYVGPVPWLALSAACAVYVGLFGLLARLVSTRPGWPLWVAAMWTLTEWGRSTFPFGGFPWGRLAFGQADGWYLPLASLAGAPGVSFAVALTGTALAALLLGIADRRRPRWLLGIVTAALVVVIVPGAGLLLRSALPAPDDGIRHITVAAIQGSVPRLGLDFNAQRRAVLDNHVRRTEELALAVAAGQAAQPDVVIWPENSSDIDPLRNADAADEIAAASTAIHAPILVGAVLVNRDSGDSAVTTTNSVIVWNGDAGPGERHDKKIIQPFGEYLPLRGFFRHFSEYADRAGYFVPGHGDGVVHARPAGGGPEVAVGVATCYEVAFDRAFEDSMSAGAQLLTVPTNNATFGDSEMTYQQLAMSRLRAVEHGRALIVAATTGVSAIVTADGAVAQQTPKFVPAALEATVPLRDATTPATRVGPWPERTLCILAAAVVVAVAIRRRMSSSEHPADADAVGDRMGR
;
A
#
# COMPACT_ATOMS: atom_id res chain seq x y z
N MET A 1 79.35 30.19 -72.06
CA MET A 1 78.02 30.83 -72.05
C MET A 1 77.43 30.55 -70.68
N THR A 2 77.74 31.39 -69.68
CA THR A 2 77.02 32.60 -69.21
C THR A 2 75.87 32.29 -68.25
N ASN A 3 76.06 32.72 -66.98
CA ASN A 3 75.13 33.31 -65.99
C ASN A 3 73.87 32.55 -65.55
N ASP A 4 73.27 32.72 -64.37
CA ASP A 4 73.60 33.21 -63.01
C ASP A 4 72.30 32.99 -62.15
N HIS A 5 72.42 33.07 -60.82
CA HIS A 5 71.38 33.38 -59.79
C HIS A 5 70.42 32.33 -59.14
N ALA A 6 70.70 32.08 -57.84
CA ALA A 6 69.90 32.37 -56.63
C ALA A 6 68.70 31.53 -56.10
N GLU A 7 68.82 31.21 -54.78
CA GLU A 7 67.84 31.08 -53.68
C GLU A 7 66.96 29.82 -53.43
N GLY A 8 67.01 29.34 -52.16
CA GLY A 8 65.80 29.04 -51.36
C GLY A 8 65.56 27.59 -50.90
N ALA A 9 65.84 27.29 -49.62
CA ALA A 9 65.49 26.04 -48.93
C ALA A 9 64.09 26.11 -48.27
N VAL A 10 63.39 24.96 -48.06
CA VAL A 10 62.69 24.52 -46.82
C VAL A 10 62.15 23.09 -47.01
N ALA A 11 62.35 22.24 -46.00
CA ALA A 11 61.90 20.84 -45.91
C ALA A 11 60.50 20.71 -45.27
N ALA A 12 59.74 19.69 -45.70
CA ALA A 12 58.42 19.32 -45.17
C ALA A 12 58.53 18.23 -44.08
N PRO A 13 57.66 18.21 -43.05
CA PRO A 13 57.62 17.14 -42.07
C PRO A 13 56.56 16.07 -42.40
N ASP A 14 56.95 14.83 -42.11
CA ASP A 14 56.20 13.59 -42.23
C ASP A 14 55.27 13.38 -41.01
N THR A 15 54.04 12.90 -41.20
CA THR A 15 53.09 12.62 -40.10
C THR A 15 52.39 11.27 -40.28
N ASP A 16 52.65 10.35 -39.35
CA ASP A 16 52.09 9.00 -39.28
C ASP A 16 50.76 8.98 -38.46
N PRO A 17 49.61 8.53 -39.03
CA PRO A 17 48.31 8.53 -38.36
C PRO A 17 48.09 7.40 -37.33
N GLY A 18 49.00 6.42 -37.23
CA GLY A 18 48.79 5.21 -36.43
C GLY A 18 48.94 5.38 -34.90
N HIS A 19 49.76 6.34 -34.46
CA HIS A 19 50.11 6.50 -33.03
C HIS A 19 49.13 7.37 -32.23
N GLN A 20 48.35 8.25 -32.87
CA GLN A 20 47.42 9.14 -32.17
C GLN A 20 46.13 8.45 -31.70
N ARG A 21 45.67 7.38 -32.37
CA ARG A 21 44.46 6.64 -31.95
C ARG A 21 44.69 5.74 -30.72
N ALA A 22 45.89 5.22 -30.51
CA ALA A 22 46.20 4.36 -29.36
C ALA A 22 46.42 5.16 -28.06
N GLY A 23 46.95 6.38 -28.15
CA GLY A 23 47.09 7.31 -27.01
C GLY A 23 45.74 7.79 -26.47
N ASN A 24 44.82 8.18 -27.36
CA ASN A 24 43.49 8.67 -26.97
C ASN A 24 42.61 7.61 -26.27
N ILE A 25 42.77 6.32 -26.57
CA ILE A 25 42.03 5.24 -25.89
C ILE A 25 42.62 4.94 -24.50
N ARG A 26 43.94 5.06 -24.33
CA ARG A 26 44.61 4.91 -23.01
C ARG A 26 44.31 6.08 -22.08
N ASP A 27 44.23 7.29 -22.59
CA ASP A 27 43.86 8.47 -21.79
C ASP A 27 42.37 8.51 -21.43
N ALA A 28 41.49 8.08 -22.33
CA ALA A 28 40.06 7.92 -22.01
C ALA A 28 39.82 6.87 -20.92
N THR A 29 40.53 5.73 -20.97
CA THR A 29 40.42 4.66 -19.97
C THR A 29 41.02 5.05 -18.61
N ALA A 30 42.13 5.80 -18.60
CA ALA A 30 42.71 6.37 -17.37
C ALA A 30 41.79 7.42 -16.71
N ASN A 31 41.18 8.30 -17.50
CA ASN A 31 40.27 9.33 -17.00
C ASN A 31 38.96 8.72 -16.45
N THR A 32 38.43 7.67 -17.08
CA THR A 32 37.27 6.92 -16.52
C THR A 32 37.59 6.18 -15.22
N ARG A 33 38.80 5.65 -15.05
CA ARG A 33 39.23 5.02 -13.78
C ARG A 33 39.38 6.04 -12.66
N ASP A 34 39.87 7.25 -12.98
CA ASP A 34 40.02 8.35 -12.02
C ASP A 34 38.66 8.95 -11.61
N VAL A 35 37.72 9.11 -12.55
CA VAL A 35 36.33 9.51 -12.23
C VAL A 35 35.62 8.46 -11.36
N GLY A 36 35.75 7.17 -11.69
CA GLY A 36 35.18 6.08 -10.89
C GLY A 36 35.75 6.01 -9.46
N ALA A 37 37.06 6.17 -9.30
CA ALA A 37 37.71 6.20 -8.00
C ALA A 37 37.28 7.42 -7.17
N ARG A 38 37.17 8.60 -7.79
CA ARG A 38 36.68 9.82 -7.13
C ARG A 38 35.22 9.71 -6.68
N LEU A 39 34.35 9.10 -7.50
CA LEU A 39 32.94 8.85 -7.14
C LEU A 39 32.80 7.89 -5.96
N LEU A 40 33.66 6.88 -5.86
CA LEU A 40 33.69 5.92 -4.75
C LEU A 40 34.18 6.52 -3.43
N ASP A 41 34.93 7.64 -3.49
CA ASP A 41 35.46 8.33 -2.30
C ASP A 41 34.53 9.46 -1.78
N LEU A 42 33.57 9.92 -2.58
CA LEU A 42 32.58 10.95 -2.18
C LEU A 42 31.83 10.61 -0.88
N PRO A 43 31.39 9.36 -0.61
CA PRO A 43 30.72 9.02 0.65
C PRO A 43 31.62 9.17 1.87
N ARG A 44 32.94 8.96 1.71
CA ARG A 44 33.92 9.13 2.78
C ARG A 44 34.26 10.59 3.01
N ARG A 45 34.31 11.38 1.92
CA ARG A 45 34.65 12.81 1.94
C ARG A 45 33.48 13.69 2.40
N TYR A 46 32.24 13.33 2.07
CA TYR A 46 31.02 14.06 2.44
C TYR A 46 29.96 13.12 3.05
N PRO A 47 30.18 12.65 4.29
CA PRO A 47 29.35 11.60 4.90
C PRO A 47 27.92 12.04 5.22
N VAL A 48 27.68 13.35 5.37
CA VAL A 48 26.33 13.89 5.61
C VAL A 48 25.54 13.99 4.30
N TRP A 49 26.14 14.60 3.26
CA TRP A 49 25.49 14.77 1.96
C TRP A 49 25.18 13.44 1.29
N SER A 50 26.12 12.49 1.30
CA SER A 50 25.88 11.13 0.77
C SER A 50 24.72 10.43 1.47
N ARG A 51 24.56 10.60 2.79
CA ARG A 51 23.41 10.07 3.53
C ARG A 51 22.09 10.77 3.24
N ILE A 52 22.11 12.10 3.03
CA ILE A 52 20.93 12.86 2.60
C ILE A 52 20.45 12.34 1.25
N VAL A 53 21.35 12.27 0.26
CA VAL A 53 21.04 11.74 -1.08
C VAL A 53 20.57 10.30 -0.98
N GLY A 54 21.27 9.46 -0.21
CA GLY A 54 20.90 8.06 -0.01
C GLY A 54 19.50 7.89 0.63
N ALA A 55 19.13 8.75 1.58
CA ALA A 55 17.79 8.73 2.17
C ALA A 55 16.69 9.08 1.15
N ILE A 56 16.91 10.13 0.35
CA ILE A 56 15.96 10.55 -0.69
C ILE A 56 15.81 9.42 -1.73
N VAL A 57 16.92 8.89 -2.23
CA VAL A 57 16.92 7.81 -3.21
C VAL A 57 16.23 6.57 -2.63
N ALA A 58 16.47 6.23 -1.37
CA ALA A 58 15.79 5.11 -0.73
C ALA A 58 14.27 5.30 -0.68
N GLY A 59 13.79 6.48 -0.31
CA GLY A 59 12.37 6.82 -0.31
C GLY A 59 11.74 6.74 -1.71
N LEU A 60 12.43 7.26 -2.72
CA LEU A 60 11.99 7.20 -4.12
C LEU A 60 11.99 5.78 -4.69
N LEU A 61 12.94 4.92 -4.30
CA LEU A 61 12.93 3.50 -4.67
C LEU A 61 11.73 2.77 -4.07
N ILE A 62 11.39 3.07 -2.82
CA ILE A 62 10.19 2.52 -2.18
C ILE A 62 8.94 3.05 -2.90
N TYR A 63 8.83 4.35 -3.17
CA TYR A 63 7.72 4.93 -3.96
C TYR A 63 7.57 4.26 -5.32
N ALA A 64 8.66 4.11 -6.08
CA ALA A 64 8.65 3.52 -7.41
C ALA A 64 8.20 2.05 -7.42
N SER A 65 8.22 1.37 -6.26
CA SER A 65 7.69 0.01 -6.12
C SER A 65 6.16 -0.07 -6.04
N PHE A 66 5.46 1.06 -5.88
CA PHE A 66 4.00 1.07 -5.76
C PHE A 66 3.27 1.17 -7.11
N PRO A 67 2.05 0.60 -7.20
CA PRO A 67 1.17 0.76 -8.34
C PRO A 67 0.99 2.23 -8.76
N PRO A 68 0.79 2.50 -10.06
CA PRO A 68 0.58 1.55 -11.16
C PRO A 68 1.86 0.88 -11.71
N ARG A 69 3.02 1.13 -11.10
CA ARG A 69 4.30 0.59 -11.55
C ARG A 69 4.45 -0.86 -11.10
N ALA A 70 5.00 -1.71 -11.96
CA ALA A 70 5.29 -3.12 -11.66
C ALA A 70 6.68 -3.33 -11.01
N CYS A 71 7.33 -2.28 -10.51
CA CYS A 71 8.72 -2.31 -10.03
C CYS A 71 8.84 -2.76 -8.57
N TRP A 72 8.11 -3.80 -8.17
CA TRP A 72 8.02 -4.31 -6.79
C TRP A 72 9.40 -4.64 -6.17
N TYR A 73 10.37 -5.04 -7.00
CA TYR A 73 11.74 -5.38 -6.62
C TYR A 73 12.57 -4.18 -6.13
N LEU A 74 12.11 -2.94 -6.36
CA LEU A 74 12.77 -1.74 -5.85
C LEU A 74 12.55 -1.54 -4.34
N ALA A 75 11.48 -2.10 -3.76
CA ALA A 75 11.20 -2.01 -2.33
C ALA A 75 12.34 -2.57 -1.45
N PRO A 76 12.81 -3.83 -1.62
CA PRO A 76 13.93 -4.35 -0.84
C PRO A 76 15.23 -3.58 -1.08
N LEU A 77 15.45 -3.03 -2.29
CA LEU A 77 16.62 -2.18 -2.57
C LEU A 77 16.56 -0.84 -1.82
N GLY A 78 15.37 -0.22 -1.79
CA GLY A 78 15.12 0.99 -1.01
C GLY A 78 15.32 0.77 0.48
N ILE A 79 14.82 -0.35 1.03
CA ILE A 79 15.05 -0.71 2.44
C ILE A 79 16.53 -1.00 2.71
N ALA A 80 17.25 -1.67 1.81
CA ALA A 80 18.68 -1.90 1.95
C ALA A 80 19.45 -0.58 2.03
N LEU A 81 19.20 0.34 1.09
CA LEU A 81 19.84 1.65 1.07
C LEU A 81 19.48 2.47 2.31
N LEU A 82 18.21 2.53 2.69
CA LEU A 82 17.77 3.24 3.89
C LEU A 82 18.46 2.70 5.14
N THR A 83 18.55 1.38 5.25
CA THR A 83 19.25 0.68 6.33
C THR A 83 20.72 1.10 6.39
N LEU A 84 21.43 1.14 5.25
CA LEU A 84 22.83 1.59 5.20
C LEU A 84 22.97 3.06 5.63
N VAL A 85 22.01 3.91 5.27
CA VAL A 85 22.02 5.34 5.59
C VAL A 85 21.78 5.59 7.09
N VAL A 86 20.77 4.96 7.68
CA VAL A 86 20.36 5.24 9.08
C VAL A 86 21.28 4.58 10.11
N ARG A 87 21.99 3.52 9.73
CA ARG A 87 22.93 2.80 10.59
C ARG A 87 24.18 3.62 10.92
N GLY A 88 24.72 3.37 12.13
CA GLY A 88 26.02 3.89 12.57
C GLY A 88 26.04 4.36 14.03
N ASN A 89 27.24 4.70 14.52
CA ASN A 89 27.50 4.94 15.96
C ASN A 89 27.16 6.37 16.45
N GLY A 90 26.82 7.31 15.57
CA GLY A 90 26.37 8.67 15.96
C GLY A 90 24.96 8.73 16.60
N ARG A 91 24.45 9.96 16.77
CA ARG A 91 23.22 10.29 17.54
C ARG A 91 21.94 9.65 16.96
N LEU A 92 21.03 9.19 17.82
CA LEU A 92 19.73 8.62 17.45
C LEU A 92 18.89 9.58 16.58
N ARG A 93 18.91 10.88 16.90
CA ARG A 93 18.23 11.93 16.13
C ARG A 93 18.66 12.03 14.66
N ALA A 94 19.89 11.60 14.33
CA ALA A 94 20.33 11.55 12.94
C ALA A 94 19.64 10.40 12.18
N GLY A 95 19.46 9.24 12.83
CA GLY A 95 18.64 8.15 12.28
C GLY A 95 17.21 8.61 12.01
N PHE A 96 16.63 9.36 12.96
CA PHE A 96 15.32 9.98 12.77
C PHE A 96 15.28 10.94 11.58
N GLY A 97 16.22 11.88 11.48
CA GLY A 97 16.25 12.87 10.40
C GLY A 97 16.38 12.23 9.00
N TYR A 98 17.25 11.23 8.83
CA TYR A 98 17.38 10.53 7.56
C TYR A 98 16.14 9.68 7.23
N GLY A 99 15.56 9.02 8.23
CA GLY A 99 14.30 8.30 8.07
C GLY A 99 13.14 9.22 7.68
N LEU A 100 13.05 10.40 8.30
CA LEU A 100 12.04 11.42 8.00
C LEU A 100 12.18 11.91 6.55
N LEU A 101 13.41 12.16 6.10
CA LEU A 101 13.67 12.58 4.72
C LEU A 101 13.31 11.49 3.70
N ALA A 102 13.65 10.23 3.99
CA ALA A 102 13.24 9.10 3.16
C ALA A 102 11.71 8.93 3.15
N GLY A 103 11.06 9.11 4.30
CA GLY A 103 9.62 9.08 4.44
C GLY A 103 8.94 10.18 3.63
N ALA A 104 9.48 11.40 3.62
CA ALA A 104 8.96 12.49 2.79
C ALA A 104 9.13 12.19 1.29
N ALA A 105 10.31 11.70 0.89
CA ALA A 105 10.57 11.27 -0.49
C ALA A 105 9.69 10.10 -0.94
N PHE A 106 9.19 9.30 0.00
CA PHE A 106 8.25 8.21 -0.27
C PHE A 106 6.79 8.69 -0.32
N PHE A 107 6.30 9.36 0.72
CA PHE A 107 4.87 9.64 0.89
C PHE A 107 4.36 10.86 0.13
N VAL A 108 5.19 11.89 -0.08
CA VAL A 108 4.79 13.07 -0.86
C VAL A 108 4.34 12.66 -2.26
N PRO A 109 5.13 11.93 -3.07
CA PRO A 109 4.68 11.50 -4.39
C PRO A 109 3.64 10.37 -4.36
N LEU A 110 3.51 9.61 -3.27
CA LEU A 110 2.52 8.53 -3.13
C LEU A 110 1.08 9.05 -2.88
N LEU A 111 0.94 10.16 -2.15
CA LEU A 111 -0.34 10.64 -1.63
C LEU A 111 -0.94 11.92 -2.27
N PRO A 112 -0.53 12.42 -3.47
CA PRO A 112 -1.04 13.70 -3.98
C PRO A 112 -2.56 13.72 -4.17
N TRP A 113 -3.16 12.55 -4.38
CA TRP A 113 -4.61 12.37 -4.50
C TRP A 113 -5.41 12.84 -3.28
N THR A 114 -4.80 12.91 -2.11
CA THR A 114 -5.43 13.43 -0.88
C THR A 114 -5.61 14.95 -0.88
N GLY A 115 -4.95 15.67 -1.79
CA GLY A 115 -5.01 17.13 -1.88
C GLY A 115 -5.71 17.67 -3.13
N ILE A 116 -6.16 16.82 -4.06
CA ILE A 116 -6.66 17.25 -5.38
C ILE A 116 -7.83 18.26 -5.26
N TYR A 117 -8.78 18.01 -4.36
CA TYR A 117 -9.96 18.87 -4.18
C TYR A 117 -9.99 19.69 -2.89
N VAL A 118 -9.00 19.54 -2.02
CA VAL A 118 -8.92 20.21 -0.70
C VAL A 118 -7.62 21.01 -0.50
N GLY A 119 -6.77 21.04 -1.52
CA GLY A 119 -5.52 21.79 -1.54
C GLY A 119 -4.30 21.01 -1.01
N PRO A 120 -3.10 21.61 -1.09
CA PRO A 120 -1.85 20.93 -0.74
C PRO A 120 -1.64 20.75 0.76
N VAL A 121 -2.36 21.49 1.62
CA VAL A 121 -2.15 21.47 3.08
C VAL A 121 -2.47 20.09 3.68
N PRO A 122 -3.67 19.49 3.47
CA PRO A 122 -3.94 18.14 3.96
C PRO A 122 -2.99 17.08 3.41
N TRP A 123 -2.64 17.17 2.13
CA TRP A 123 -1.70 16.26 1.48
C TRP A 123 -0.31 16.29 2.11
N LEU A 124 0.28 17.48 2.26
CA LEU A 124 1.61 17.63 2.86
C LEU A 124 1.59 17.29 4.35
N ALA A 125 0.52 17.63 5.07
CA ALA A 125 0.37 17.28 6.49
C ALA A 125 0.29 15.76 6.69
N LEU A 126 -0.52 15.06 5.90
CA LEU A 126 -0.61 13.60 5.97
C LEU A 126 0.69 12.93 5.55
N SER A 127 1.34 13.42 4.48
CA SER A 127 2.64 12.93 4.03
C SER A 127 3.71 13.11 5.10
N ALA A 128 3.73 14.26 5.78
CA ALA A 128 4.64 14.52 6.89
C ALA A 128 4.35 13.61 8.10
N ALA A 129 3.07 13.41 8.46
CA ALA A 129 2.68 12.49 9.53
C ALA A 129 3.13 11.05 9.22
N CYS A 130 2.97 10.58 7.99
CA CYS A 130 3.46 9.26 7.55
C CYS A 130 5.00 9.20 7.57
N ALA A 131 5.67 10.28 7.14
CA ALA A 131 7.13 10.37 7.15
C ALA A 131 7.72 10.31 8.57
N VAL A 132 7.01 10.81 9.59
CA VAL A 132 7.43 10.68 11.00
C VAL A 132 7.59 9.22 11.40
N TYR A 133 6.73 8.31 10.94
CA TYR A 133 6.88 6.88 11.21
C TYR A 133 8.13 6.28 10.57
N VAL A 134 8.52 6.73 9.37
CA VAL A 134 9.78 6.33 8.73
C VAL A 134 10.98 6.96 9.46
N GLY A 135 10.82 8.16 10.03
CA GLY A 135 11.76 8.76 10.97
C GLY A 135 11.94 7.90 12.23
N LEU A 136 10.84 7.48 12.86
CA LEU A 136 10.87 6.56 14.00
C LEU A 136 11.55 5.24 13.64
N PHE A 137 11.30 4.69 12.44
CA PHE A 137 12.02 3.54 11.93
C PHE A 137 13.53 3.82 11.88
N GLY A 138 13.97 4.95 11.30
CA GLY A 138 15.39 5.30 11.22
C GLY A 138 16.05 5.41 12.61
N LEU A 139 15.33 5.92 13.60
CA LEU A 139 15.77 5.95 15.01
C LEU A 139 15.92 4.55 15.59
N LEU A 140 14.89 3.72 15.45
CA LEU A 140 14.82 2.37 16.02
C LEU A 140 15.81 1.42 15.34
N ALA A 141 15.90 1.48 14.01
CA ALA A 141 16.87 0.74 13.21
C ALA A 141 18.29 1.00 13.71
N ARG A 142 18.64 2.28 13.93
CA ARG A 142 19.94 2.67 14.48
C ARG A 142 20.15 2.13 15.89
N LEU A 143 19.13 2.18 16.74
CA LEU A 143 19.18 1.66 18.11
C LEU A 143 19.51 0.17 18.17
N VAL A 144 18.87 -0.65 17.32
CA VAL A 144 19.04 -2.11 17.32
C VAL A 144 20.16 -2.60 16.40
N SER A 145 20.69 -1.74 15.53
CA SER A 145 21.68 -2.08 14.50
C SER A 145 23.03 -2.61 14.99
N THR A 146 23.31 -2.49 16.29
CA THR A 146 24.53 -3.00 16.93
C THR A 146 24.36 -4.38 17.55
N ARG A 147 23.16 -4.95 17.52
CA ARG A 147 22.85 -6.25 18.14
C ARG A 147 23.21 -7.44 17.23
N PRO A 148 23.56 -8.61 17.78
CA PRO A 148 23.64 -9.84 17.01
C PRO A 148 22.30 -10.10 16.30
N GLY A 149 22.36 -10.54 15.04
CA GLY A 149 21.15 -10.73 14.23
C GLY A 149 20.43 -9.43 13.85
N TRP A 150 21.12 -8.28 13.86
CA TRP A 150 20.52 -6.98 13.55
C TRP A 150 19.63 -6.91 12.28
N PRO A 151 19.86 -7.65 11.17
CA PRO A 151 18.99 -7.54 9.99
C PRO A 151 17.54 -7.91 10.32
N LEU A 152 17.37 -8.96 11.14
CA LEU A 152 16.07 -9.40 11.63
C LEU A 152 15.40 -8.33 12.48
N TRP A 153 16.13 -7.76 13.44
CA TRP A 153 15.59 -6.75 14.34
C TRP A 153 15.24 -5.46 13.62
N VAL A 154 16.05 -5.02 12.65
CA VAL A 154 15.75 -3.84 11.83
C VAL A 154 14.51 -4.09 10.98
N ALA A 155 14.36 -5.27 10.37
CA ALA A 155 13.14 -5.62 9.64
C ALA A 155 11.89 -5.61 10.55
N ALA A 156 12.01 -6.15 11.77
CA ALA A 156 10.93 -6.10 12.76
C ALA A 156 10.59 -4.66 13.20
N MET A 157 11.57 -3.75 13.25
CA MET A 157 11.30 -2.32 13.51
C MET A 157 10.46 -1.69 12.39
N TRP A 158 10.66 -2.10 11.13
CA TRP A 158 9.85 -1.61 10.03
C TRP A 158 8.39 -2.01 10.22
N THR A 159 8.13 -3.30 10.47
CA THR A 159 6.79 -3.82 10.78
C THR A 159 6.15 -3.10 11.97
N LEU A 160 6.91 -2.88 13.06
CA LEU A 160 6.41 -2.13 14.22
C LEU A 160 5.98 -0.70 13.86
N THR A 161 6.75 -0.01 13.01
CA THR A 161 6.40 1.36 12.58
C THR A 161 5.24 1.40 11.59
N GLU A 162 5.11 0.39 10.72
CA GLU A 162 3.93 0.23 9.86
C GLU A 162 2.68 -0.05 10.69
N TRP A 163 2.76 -0.95 11.68
CA TRP A 163 1.66 -1.22 12.60
C TRP A 163 1.24 0.05 13.36
N GLY A 164 2.22 0.80 13.88
CA GLY A 164 1.97 2.07 14.56
C GLY A 164 1.22 3.07 13.67
N ARG A 165 1.68 3.25 12.42
CA ARG A 165 1.03 4.11 11.43
C ARG A 165 -0.36 3.62 11.04
N SER A 166 -0.55 2.31 10.98
CA SER A 166 -1.81 1.65 10.60
C SER A 166 -2.85 1.64 11.72
N THR A 167 -2.47 2.02 12.95
CA THR A 167 -3.36 2.00 14.12
C THR A 167 -3.55 3.39 14.76
N PHE A 168 -2.56 4.28 14.63
CA PHE A 168 -2.54 5.57 15.32
C PHE A 168 -2.03 6.71 14.41
N PRO A 169 -2.56 7.94 14.54
CA PRO A 169 -3.77 8.33 15.28
C PRO A 169 -5.07 8.00 14.53
N PHE A 170 -6.22 8.17 15.20
CA PHE A 170 -7.56 8.12 14.59
C PHE A 170 -7.90 6.79 13.89
N GLY A 171 -7.44 5.66 14.44
CA GLY A 171 -7.62 4.36 13.82
C GLY A 171 -6.58 4.03 12.75
N GLY A 172 -5.69 4.98 12.42
CA GLY A 172 -4.50 4.79 11.59
C GLY A 172 -4.73 5.00 10.10
N PHE A 173 -3.61 4.95 9.36
CA PHE A 173 -3.55 5.13 7.91
C PHE A 173 -2.56 4.12 7.31
N PRO A 174 -3.01 2.90 6.93
CA PRO A 174 -2.14 1.81 6.46
C PRO A 174 -1.58 2.01 5.05
N TRP A 175 -1.97 3.05 4.32
CA TRP A 175 -1.50 3.31 2.95
C TRP A 175 0.03 3.36 2.85
N GLY A 176 0.62 2.79 1.80
CA GLY A 176 2.08 2.78 1.67
C GLY A 176 2.80 1.72 2.53
N ARG A 177 2.11 0.71 3.07
CA ARG A 177 2.79 -0.49 3.59
C ARG A 177 3.49 -1.23 2.46
N LEU A 178 4.70 -1.74 2.71
CA LEU A 178 5.52 -2.42 1.70
C LEU A 178 4.75 -3.56 1.01
N ALA A 179 3.91 -4.27 1.77
CA ALA A 179 3.04 -5.32 1.26
C ALA A 179 2.20 -4.92 0.03
N PHE A 180 1.68 -3.68 0.01
CA PHE A 180 0.82 -3.20 -1.08
C PHE A 180 1.59 -2.84 -2.35
N GLY A 181 2.92 -2.69 -2.27
CA GLY A 181 3.79 -2.59 -3.44
C GLY A 181 4.14 -3.96 -4.05
N GLN A 182 3.66 -5.07 -3.48
CA GLN A 182 4.03 -6.42 -3.90
C GLN A 182 2.94 -7.16 -4.68
N ALA A 183 1.87 -6.50 -5.12
CA ALA A 183 0.77 -7.16 -5.83
C ALA A 183 1.23 -7.93 -7.08
N ASP A 184 2.25 -7.45 -7.80
CA ASP A 184 2.87 -8.16 -8.93
C ASP A 184 4.15 -8.93 -8.56
N GLY A 185 4.50 -8.93 -7.27
CA GLY A 185 5.78 -9.39 -6.77
C GLY A 185 5.83 -10.85 -6.37
N TRP A 186 7.05 -11.34 -6.17
CA TRP A 186 7.30 -12.69 -5.68
C TRP A 186 6.86 -12.88 -4.22
N TYR A 187 6.67 -11.79 -3.47
CA TYR A 187 6.28 -11.83 -2.07
C TYR A 187 4.76 -11.93 -1.86
N LEU A 188 3.92 -11.65 -2.87
CA LEU A 188 2.45 -11.69 -2.74
C LEU A 188 1.93 -13.01 -2.13
N PRO A 189 2.39 -14.20 -2.57
CA PRO A 189 1.87 -15.47 -2.03
C PRO A 189 2.08 -15.62 -0.52
N LEU A 190 3.08 -14.96 0.07
CA LEU A 190 3.32 -14.98 1.52
C LEU A 190 2.16 -14.37 2.33
N ALA A 191 1.30 -13.55 1.69
CA ALA A 191 0.07 -13.03 2.31
C ALA A 191 -0.86 -14.16 2.75
N SER A 192 -0.88 -15.31 2.07
CA SER A 192 -1.68 -16.48 2.47
C SER A 192 -1.22 -17.12 3.79
N LEU A 193 0.01 -16.83 4.24
CA LEU A 193 0.58 -17.39 5.47
C LEU A 193 0.47 -16.44 6.67
N ALA A 194 0.75 -15.15 6.46
CA ALA A 194 0.90 -14.19 7.54
C ALA A 194 0.33 -12.79 7.23
N GLY A 195 -0.52 -12.69 6.21
CA GLY A 195 -1.19 -11.46 5.80
C GLY A 195 -0.24 -10.37 5.31
N ALA A 196 -0.77 -9.16 5.16
CA ALA A 196 0.02 -7.97 4.81
C ALA A 196 1.24 -7.74 5.73
N PRO A 197 1.15 -7.87 7.07
CA PRO A 197 2.31 -7.68 7.96
C PRO A 197 3.47 -8.63 7.64
N GLY A 198 3.16 -9.90 7.31
CA GLY A 198 4.15 -10.90 6.94
C GLY A 198 4.87 -10.57 5.63
N VAL A 199 4.13 -10.09 4.62
CA VAL A 199 4.73 -9.63 3.35
C VAL A 199 5.63 -8.42 3.58
N SER A 200 5.17 -7.41 4.32
CA SER A 200 5.98 -6.24 4.67
C SER A 200 7.27 -6.63 5.40
N PHE A 201 7.18 -7.54 6.36
CA PHE A 201 8.33 -8.07 7.08
C PHE A 201 9.30 -8.81 6.15
N ALA A 202 8.80 -9.64 5.23
CA ALA A 202 9.62 -10.39 4.27
C ALA A 202 10.40 -9.46 3.31
N VAL A 203 9.75 -8.41 2.81
CA VAL A 203 10.40 -7.38 1.99
C VAL A 203 11.47 -6.65 2.80
N ALA A 204 11.13 -6.21 4.01
CA ALA A 204 12.06 -5.49 4.88
C ALA A 204 13.27 -6.37 5.26
N LEU A 205 13.04 -7.64 5.58
CA LEU A 205 14.08 -8.62 5.91
C LEU A 205 15.00 -8.88 4.73
N THR A 206 14.46 -8.96 3.52
CA THR A 206 15.28 -9.11 2.31
C THR A 206 16.17 -7.88 2.10
N GLY A 207 15.62 -6.67 2.29
CA GLY A 207 16.40 -5.43 2.20
C GLY A 207 17.47 -5.30 3.28
N THR A 208 17.16 -5.63 4.53
CA THR A 208 18.15 -5.57 5.62
C THR A 208 19.23 -6.66 5.49
N ALA A 209 18.87 -7.85 4.98
CA ALA A 209 19.82 -8.90 4.64
C ALA A 209 20.73 -8.47 3.48
N LEU A 210 20.20 -7.80 2.45
CA LEU A 210 21.02 -7.24 1.38
C LEU A 210 22.02 -6.19 1.91
N ALA A 211 21.57 -5.30 2.80
CA ALA A 211 22.48 -4.37 3.48
C ALA A 211 23.55 -5.10 4.32
N ALA A 212 23.21 -6.22 4.96
CA ALA A 212 24.16 -7.06 5.69
C ALA A 212 25.20 -7.71 4.77
N LEU A 213 24.75 -8.23 3.63
CA LEU A 213 25.61 -8.82 2.61
C LEU A 213 26.63 -7.80 2.10
N LEU A 214 26.18 -6.60 1.73
CA LEU A 214 27.05 -5.52 1.24
C LEU A 214 28.11 -5.11 2.28
N LEU A 215 27.70 -4.97 3.55
CA LEU A 215 28.64 -4.63 4.64
C LEU A 215 29.62 -5.76 4.95
N GLY A 216 29.17 -7.02 4.91
CA GLY A 216 30.03 -8.18 5.14
C GLY A 216 31.10 -8.33 4.05
N ILE A 217 30.75 -8.05 2.79
CA ILE A 217 31.70 -8.05 1.67
C ILE A 217 32.74 -6.94 1.85
N ALA A 218 32.32 -5.76 2.33
CA ALA A 218 33.18 -4.59 2.51
C ALA A 218 34.10 -4.67 3.74
N ASP A 219 33.68 -5.32 4.82
CA ASP A 219 34.45 -5.43 6.07
C ASP A 219 34.59 -6.90 6.54
N ARG A 220 35.64 -7.55 6.05
CA ARG A 220 35.99 -8.96 6.35
C ARG A 220 36.75 -9.13 7.67
N ARG A 221 36.89 -8.08 8.48
CA ARG A 221 37.69 -8.12 9.73
C ARG A 221 36.89 -8.63 10.92
N ARG A 222 35.57 -8.75 10.80
CA ARG A 222 34.70 -9.20 11.88
C ARG A 222 34.82 -10.72 12.09
N PRO A 223 34.78 -11.21 13.34
CA PRO A 223 34.68 -12.65 13.59
C PRO A 223 33.38 -13.17 12.96
N ARG A 224 33.46 -14.35 12.32
CA ARG A 224 32.33 -15.01 11.62
C ARG A 224 31.76 -14.21 10.43
N TRP A 225 32.55 -13.34 9.79
CA TRP A 225 32.12 -12.57 8.62
C TRP A 225 31.58 -13.46 7.48
N LEU A 226 32.22 -14.61 7.22
CA LEU A 226 31.76 -15.59 6.23
C LEU A 226 30.36 -16.14 6.55
N LEU A 227 30.12 -16.54 7.80
CA LEU A 227 28.81 -17.02 8.23
C LEU A 227 27.76 -15.92 8.07
N GLY A 228 28.09 -14.68 8.44
CA GLY A 228 27.21 -13.52 8.24
C GLY A 228 26.85 -13.26 6.78
N ILE A 229 27.83 -13.36 5.87
CA ILE A 229 27.61 -13.26 4.42
C ILE A 229 26.72 -14.39 3.92
N VAL A 230 27.02 -15.64 4.29
CA VAL A 230 26.27 -16.81 3.83
C VAL A 230 24.83 -16.73 4.31
N THR A 231 24.59 -16.44 5.59
CA THR A 231 23.23 -16.26 6.12
C THR A 231 22.49 -15.11 5.41
N ALA A 232 23.15 -13.97 5.20
CA ALA A 232 22.54 -12.85 4.49
C ALA A 232 22.19 -13.21 3.03
N ALA A 233 23.10 -13.86 2.31
CA ALA A 233 22.88 -14.33 0.94
C ALA A 233 21.73 -15.37 0.88
N LEU A 234 21.70 -16.32 1.81
CA LEU A 234 20.61 -17.28 1.91
C LEU A 234 19.27 -16.60 2.15
N VAL A 235 19.18 -15.61 3.04
CA VAL A 235 17.92 -14.86 3.27
C VAL A 235 17.48 -14.11 2.00
N VAL A 236 18.41 -13.45 1.30
CA VAL A 236 18.12 -12.71 0.06
C VAL A 236 17.57 -13.62 -1.05
N VAL A 237 17.92 -14.91 -1.05
CA VAL A 237 17.44 -15.88 -2.04
C VAL A 237 16.19 -16.61 -1.55
N ILE A 238 16.20 -17.13 -0.31
CA ILE A 238 15.16 -18.01 0.23
C ILE A 238 13.86 -17.26 0.45
N VAL A 239 13.87 -16.02 0.95
CA VAL A 239 12.62 -15.30 1.27
C VAL A 239 11.80 -15.02 0.00
N PRO A 240 12.34 -14.37 -1.05
CA PRO A 240 11.62 -14.23 -2.31
C PRO A 240 11.36 -15.59 -3.00
N GLY A 241 12.32 -16.53 -2.92
CA GLY A 241 12.16 -17.86 -3.50
C GLY A 241 11.02 -18.67 -2.87
N ALA A 242 10.80 -18.54 -1.56
CA ALA A 242 9.68 -19.15 -0.85
C ALA A 242 8.35 -18.61 -1.34
N GLY A 243 8.24 -17.31 -1.61
CA GLY A 243 7.05 -16.73 -2.21
C GLY A 243 6.78 -17.26 -3.62
N LEU A 244 7.83 -17.40 -4.46
CA LEU A 244 7.71 -17.99 -5.79
C LEU A 244 7.26 -19.47 -5.72
N LEU A 245 7.83 -20.27 -4.82
CA LEU A 245 7.43 -21.65 -4.61
C LEU A 245 6.01 -21.77 -4.07
N LEU A 246 5.61 -20.86 -3.17
CA LEU A 246 4.28 -20.86 -2.58
C LEU A 246 3.18 -20.47 -3.59
N ARG A 247 3.53 -19.75 -4.66
CA ARG A 247 2.58 -19.37 -5.72
C ARG A 247 1.83 -20.58 -6.29
N SER A 248 2.50 -21.71 -6.49
CA SER A 248 1.85 -22.93 -7.00
C SER A 248 0.98 -23.65 -5.97
N ALA A 249 1.05 -23.26 -4.70
CA ALA A 249 0.21 -23.79 -3.63
C ALA A 249 -0.96 -22.84 -3.28
N LEU A 250 -1.04 -21.67 -3.91
CA LEU A 250 -2.24 -20.82 -3.81
C LEU A 250 -3.41 -21.53 -4.51
N PRO A 251 -4.66 -21.24 -4.10
CA PRO A 251 -5.83 -21.72 -4.81
C PRO A 251 -5.77 -21.34 -6.28
N ALA A 252 -6.04 -22.28 -7.18
CA ALA A 252 -6.15 -21.96 -8.60
C ALA A 252 -7.32 -20.97 -8.82
N PRO A 253 -7.27 -20.13 -9.87
CA PRO A 253 -8.33 -19.17 -10.18
C PRO A 253 -9.75 -19.73 -10.18
N ASP A 254 -9.92 -20.98 -10.62
CA ASP A 254 -11.20 -21.69 -10.75
C ASP A 254 -11.46 -22.71 -9.61
N ASP A 255 -10.60 -22.75 -8.58
CA ASP A 255 -10.74 -23.70 -7.47
C ASP A 255 -11.81 -23.24 -6.47
N GLY A 256 -12.91 -23.99 -6.39
CA GLY A 256 -13.97 -23.79 -5.39
C GLY A 256 -15.04 -24.86 -5.40
N ILE A 257 -15.94 -24.77 -4.43
CA ILE A 257 -17.01 -25.77 -4.20
C ILE A 257 -18.22 -25.58 -5.12
N ARG A 258 -18.40 -24.36 -5.63
CA ARG A 258 -19.50 -23.93 -6.48
C ARG A 258 -19.06 -22.70 -7.26
N HIS A 259 -19.56 -22.53 -8.46
CA HIS A 259 -19.30 -21.33 -9.27
C HIS A 259 -20.57 -20.49 -9.35
N ILE A 260 -20.41 -19.17 -9.34
CA ILE A 260 -21.48 -18.21 -9.57
C ILE A 260 -21.03 -17.17 -10.59
N THR A 261 -21.96 -16.62 -11.36
CA THR A 261 -21.70 -15.46 -12.22
C THR A 261 -21.96 -14.19 -11.42
N VAL A 262 -20.96 -13.32 -11.34
CA VAL A 262 -21.09 -12.01 -10.68
C VAL A 262 -20.97 -10.90 -11.71
N ALA A 263 -21.73 -9.83 -11.51
CA ALA A 263 -21.57 -8.60 -12.27
C ALA A 263 -21.16 -7.44 -11.37
N ALA A 264 -20.17 -6.66 -11.81
CA ALA A 264 -19.79 -5.39 -11.17
C ALA A 264 -20.17 -4.22 -12.10
N ILE A 265 -21.01 -3.31 -11.61
CA ILE A 265 -21.53 -2.18 -12.41
C ILE A 265 -20.72 -0.91 -12.10
N GLN A 266 -20.23 -0.26 -13.14
CA GLN A 266 -19.56 1.03 -13.07
C GLN A 266 -20.42 2.05 -13.81
N GLY A 267 -21.21 2.85 -13.09
CA GLY A 267 -22.10 3.85 -13.68
C GLY A 267 -21.40 5.17 -14.05
N SER A 268 -20.23 5.46 -13.48
CA SER A 268 -19.62 6.80 -13.52
C SER A 268 -20.48 7.88 -12.84
N VAL A 269 -20.01 9.12 -12.86
CA VAL A 269 -20.68 10.28 -12.27
C VAL A 269 -20.83 11.40 -13.31
N PRO A 270 -21.80 12.32 -13.15
CA PRO A 270 -21.93 13.46 -14.06
C PRO A 270 -20.71 14.38 -14.05
N ARG A 271 -20.02 14.50 -12.90
CA ARG A 271 -18.79 15.27 -12.72
C ARG A 271 -17.95 14.72 -11.58
N LEU A 272 -16.64 14.84 -11.68
CA LEU A 272 -15.71 14.49 -10.59
C LEU A 272 -15.67 15.59 -9.51
N GLY A 273 -15.15 15.25 -8.33
CA GLY A 273 -14.96 16.17 -7.22
C GLY A 273 -15.91 15.94 -6.05
N LEU A 274 -15.83 16.80 -5.02
CA LEU A 274 -16.61 16.68 -3.78
C LEU A 274 -18.13 16.82 -3.98
N ASP A 275 -18.55 17.39 -5.11
CA ASP A 275 -19.95 17.64 -5.44
C ASP A 275 -20.42 16.75 -6.60
N PHE A 276 -19.84 15.55 -6.74
CA PHE A 276 -20.17 14.56 -7.77
C PHE A 276 -21.64 14.13 -7.75
N ASN A 277 -22.26 14.18 -6.57
CA ASN A 277 -23.64 13.81 -6.28
C ASN A 277 -24.58 15.02 -6.10
N ALA A 278 -24.17 16.22 -6.49
CA ALA A 278 -25.02 17.41 -6.33
C ALA A 278 -26.29 17.38 -7.20
N GLN A 279 -26.26 16.62 -8.30
CA GLN A 279 -27.43 16.37 -9.14
C GLN A 279 -28.18 15.18 -8.56
N ARG A 280 -29.33 15.44 -7.92
CA ARG A 280 -30.16 14.41 -7.29
C ARG A 280 -30.40 13.23 -8.24
N ARG A 281 -30.08 12.02 -7.78
CA ARG A 281 -30.24 10.72 -8.48
C ARG A 281 -29.34 10.51 -9.68
N ALA A 282 -28.54 11.48 -10.09
CA ALA A 282 -27.80 11.32 -11.34
C ALA A 282 -26.76 10.18 -11.27
N VAL A 283 -26.23 9.88 -10.08
CA VAL A 283 -25.36 8.72 -9.88
C VAL A 283 -26.18 7.44 -9.88
N LEU A 284 -27.32 7.42 -9.17
CA LEU A 284 -28.24 6.27 -9.18
C LEU A 284 -28.69 5.91 -10.59
N ASP A 285 -29.23 6.88 -11.33
CA ASP A 285 -29.77 6.71 -12.68
C ASP A 285 -28.70 6.17 -13.66
N ASN A 286 -27.43 6.53 -13.45
CA ASN A 286 -26.33 5.97 -14.23
C ASN A 286 -26.11 4.48 -13.98
N HIS A 287 -26.19 4.03 -12.72
CA HIS A 287 -26.00 2.61 -12.37
C HIS A 287 -27.23 1.78 -12.76
N VAL A 288 -28.43 2.34 -12.61
CA VAL A 288 -29.70 1.75 -13.11
C VAL A 288 -29.60 1.52 -14.60
N ARG A 289 -29.36 2.57 -15.39
CA ARG A 289 -29.25 2.47 -16.85
C ARG A 289 -28.19 1.45 -17.28
N ARG A 290 -27.02 1.44 -16.63
CA ARG A 290 -25.97 0.47 -16.97
C ARG A 290 -26.35 -0.97 -16.64
N THR A 291 -27.14 -1.17 -15.59
CA THR A 291 -27.69 -2.49 -15.21
C THR A 291 -28.77 -2.93 -16.20
N GLU A 292 -29.63 -2.04 -16.67
CA GLU A 292 -30.63 -2.32 -17.71
C GLU A 292 -29.99 -2.64 -19.06
N GLU A 293 -28.93 -1.92 -19.45
CA GLU A 293 -28.13 -2.24 -20.64
C GLU A 293 -27.53 -3.65 -20.56
N LEU A 294 -27.04 -4.05 -19.37
CA LEU A 294 -26.57 -5.41 -19.13
C LEU A 294 -27.72 -6.42 -19.24
N ALA A 295 -28.89 -6.11 -18.67
CA ALA A 295 -30.07 -6.98 -18.74
C ALA A 295 -30.50 -7.24 -20.20
N LEU A 296 -30.48 -6.21 -21.05
CA LEU A 296 -30.74 -6.34 -22.48
C LEU A 296 -29.71 -7.22 -23.18
N ALA A 297 -28.43 -7.08 -22.84
CA ALA A 297 -27.37 -7.93 -23.39
C ALA A 297 -27.53 -9.40 -22.97
N VAL A 298 -27.93 -9.66 -21.72
CA VAL A 298 -28.21 -11.01 -21.21
C VAL A 298 -29.41 -11.61 -21.95
N ALA A 299 -30.51 -10.87 -22.08
CA ALA A 299 -31.69 -11.30 -22.82
C ALA A 299 -31.39 -11.58 -24.31
N ALA A 300 -30.44 -10.85 -24.90
CA ALA A 300 -29.96 -11.07 -26.26
C ALA A 300 -28.93 -12.21 -26.39
N GLY A 301 -28.54 -12.87 -25.29
CA GLY A 301 -27.52 -13.92 -25.27
C GLY A 301 -26.08 -13.43 -25.52
N GLN A 302 -25.83 -12.14 -25.33
CA GLN A 302 -24.53 -11.48 -25.53
C GLN A 302 -23.71 -11.38 -24.23
N ALA A 303 -24.37 -11.57 -23.09
CA ALA A 303 -23.84 -11.49 -21.74
C ALA A 303 -24.34 -12.69 -20.91
N ALA A 304 -23.62 -13.04 -19.85
CA ALA A 304 -24.01 -14.15 -18.98
C ALA A 304 -24.98 -13.66 -17.91
N GLN A 305 -26.02 -14.44 -17.60
CA GLN A 305 -26.95 -14.12 -16.51
C GLN A 305 -26.20 -14.07 -15.17
N PRO A 306 -26.13 -12.91 -14.48
CA PRO A 306 -25.52 -12.85 -13.17
C PRO A 306 -26.41 -13.49 -12.10
N ASP A 307 -25.78 -14.16 -11.14
CA ASP A 307 -26.39 -14.62 -9.90
C ASP A 307 -26.47 -13.50 -8.87
N VAL A 308 -25.49 -12.58 -8.87
CA VAL A 308 -25.41 -11.42 -7.97
C VAL A 308 -24.82 -10.23 -8.72
N VAL A 309 -25.42 -9.06 -8.56
CA VAL A 309 -24.92 -7.79 -9.09
C VAL A 309 -24.38 -6.93 -7.95
N ILE A 310 -23.23 -6.30 -8.13
CA ILE A 310 -22.58 -5.46 -7.14
C ILE A 310 -22.47 -4.05 -7.69
N TRP A 311 -23.06 -3.09 -6.97
CA TRP A 311 -22.90 -1.67 -7.25
C TRP A 311 -21.82 -1.04 -6.34
N PRO A 312 -21.20 0.07 -6.77
CA PRO A 312 -20.17 0.76 -6.01
C PRO A 312 -20.70 1.44 -4.74
N GLU A 313 -19.76 1.92 -3.90
CA GLU A 313 -20.06 2.78 -2.75
C GLU A 313 -20.81 4.04 -3.19
N ASN A 314 -21.87 4.41 -2.46
CA ASN A 314 -22.71 5.58 -2.75
C ASN A 314 -23.19 5.64 -4.23
N SER A 315 -23.46 4.47 -4.81
CA SER A 315 -24.11 4.30 -6.11
C SER A 315 -25.54 4.84 -6.13
N SER A 316 -26.27 4.73 -5.00
CA SER A 316 -27.45 5.52 -4.73
C SER A 316 -27.03 6.78 -3.98
N ASP A 317 -26.98 7.91 -4.68
CA ASP A 317 -26.62 9.22 -4.12
C ASP A 317 -27.72 9.87 -3.27
N ILE A 318 -28.88 9.22 -3.18
CA ILE A 318 -29.97 9.54 -2.26
C ILE A 318 -30.32 8.30 -1.44
N ASP A 319 -30.81 8.51 -0.22
CA ASP A 319 -31.21 7.44 0.70
C ASP A 319 -32.40 6.65 0.13
N PRO A 320 -32.21 5.41 -0.36
CA PRO A 320 -33.27 4.66 -1.02
C PRO A 320 -34.34 4.15 -0.03
N LEU A 321 -34.06 4.16 1.28
CA LEU A 321 -35.03 3.76 2.31
C LEU A 321 -36.00 4.89 2.66
N ARG A 322 -35.69 6.13 2.25
CA ARG A 322 -36.51 7.32 2.50
C ARG A 322 -37.13 7.91 1.25
N ASN A 323 -36.68 7.48 0.08
CA ASN A 323 -37.06 8.04 -1.22
C ASN A 323 -37.63 6.90 -2.09
N ALA A 324 -38.96 6.86 -2.23
CA ALA A 324 -39.64 5.83 -2.99
C ALA A 324 -39.20 5.82 -4.47
N ASP A 325 -38.92 7.00 -5.04
CA ASP A 325 -38.40 7.14 -6.40
C ASP A 325 -37.01 6.51 -6.60
N ALA A 326 -36.18 6.38 -5.56
CA ALA A 326 -34.95 5.59 -5.65
C ALA A 326 -35.22 4.10 -5.46
N ALA A 327 -36.07 3.75 -4.49
CA ALA A 327 -36.44 2.36 -4.21
C ALA A 327 -37.03 1.67 -5.44
N ASP A 328 -37.92 2.37 -6.16
CA ASP A 328 -38.61 1.87 -7.35
C ASP A 328 -37.62 1.61 -8.50
N GLU A 329 -36.68 2.53 -8.75
CA GLU A 329 -35.66 2.37 -9.80
C GLU A 329 -34.69 1.22 -9.49
N ILE A 330 -34.30 1.06 -8.22
CA ILE A 330 -33.44 -0.06 -7.79
C ILE A 330 -34.19 -1.39 -7.92
N ALA A 331 -35.45 -1.44 -7.49
CA ALA A 331 -36.29 -2.62 -7.64
C ALA A 331 -36.47 -2.98 -9.11
N ALA A 332 -36.76 -1.99 -9.97
CA ALA A 332 -36.89 -2.17 -11.41
C ALA A 332 -35.60 -2.71 -12.04
N ALA A 333 -34.44 -2.14 -11.69
CA ALA A 333 -33.14 -2.61 -12.18
C ALA A 333 -32.86 -4.06 -11.77
N SER A 334 -33.13 -4.41 -10.50
CA SER A 334 -32.95 -5.77 -9.97
C SER A 334 -33.90 -6.78 -10.62
N THR A 335 -35.15 -6.38 -10.87
CA THR A 335 -36.14 -7.17 -11.60
C THR A 335 -35.75 -7.35 -13.06
N ALA A 336 -35.26 -6.30 -13.73
CA ALA A 336 -34.87 -6.33 -15.14
C ALA A 336 -33.68 -7.25 -15.41
N ILE A 337 -32.64 -7.18 -14.57
CA ILE A 337 -31.48 -8.08 -14.68
C ILE A 337 -31.76 -9.47 -14.13
N HIS A 338 -32.93 -9.68 -13.50
CA HIS A 338 -33.25 -10.90 -12.78
C HIS A 338 -32.13 -11.31 -11.83
N ALA A 339 -31.70 -10.43 -10.91
CA ALA A 339 -30.69 -10.75 -9.90
C ALA A 339 -30.74 -9.79 -8.70
N PRO A 340 -30.38 -10.24 -7.48
CA PRO A 340 -30.21 -9.33 -6.36
C PRO A 340 -29.05 -8.36 -6.62
N ILE A 341 -29.23 -7.12 -6.17
CA ILE A 341 -28.23 -6.06 -6.27
C ILE A 341 -27.70 -5.70 -4.88
N LEU A 342 -26.39 -5.75 -4.68
CA LEU A 342 -25.72 -5.13 -3.53
C LEU A 342 -25.55 -3.63 -3.82
N VAL A 343 -26.45 -2.82 -3.28
CA VAL A 343 -26.54 -1.38 -3.52
C VAL A 343 -25.76 -0.61 -2.46
N GLY A 344 -24.73 0.12 -2.88
CA GLY A 344 -24.03 1.08 -2.01
C GLY A 344 -24.81 2.38 -1.88
N ALA A 345 -25.13 2.81 -0.66
CA ALA A 345 -25.92 4.02 -0.37
C ALA A 345 -25.45 4.72 0.91
N VAL A 346 -25.69 6.03 1.01
CA VAL A 346 -25.55 6.79 2.25
C VAL A 346 -26.92 6.94 2.91
N LEU A 347 -27.06 6.38 4.10
CA LEU A 347 -28.30 6.39 4.87
C LEU A 347 -28.27 7.46 5.94
N VAL A 348 -29.39 8.15 6.13
CA VAL A 348 -29.53 9.15 7.19
C VAL A 348 -30.07 8.47 8.45
N ASN A 349 -29.43 8.71 9.60
CA ASN A 349 -29.86 8.18 10.89
C ASN A 349 -30.88 9.12 11.55
N ARG A 350 -31.94 8.57 12.17
CA ARG A 350 -32.99 9.37 12.86
C ARG A 350 -32.64 9.72 14.30
N ASP A 351 -31.82 8.91 14.97
CA ASP A 351 -31.69 8.92 16.44
C ASP A 351 -30.26 9.22 16.93
N SER A 352 -29.70 10.34 16.50
CA SER A 352 -28.52 10.87 17.19
C SER A 352 -29.05 11.79 18.29
N GLY A 353 -28.95 11.39 19.57
CA GLY A 353 -29.28 12.26 20.72
C GLY A 353 -28.36 13.48 20.86
N ASP A 354 -27.59 13.79 19.82
CA ASP A 354 -26.69 14.91 19.66
C ASP A 354 -27.22 15.80 18.53
N SER A 355 -26.94 17.10 18.56
CA SER A 355 -27.62 18.10 17.71
C SER A 355 -27.36 17.99 16.19
N ALA A 356 -26.62 16.98 15.73
CA ALA A 356 -26.26 16.76 14.33
C ALA A 356 -26.88 15.47 13.77
N VAL A 357 -27.51 15.58 12.60
CA VAL A 357 -27.97 14.44 11.82
C VAL A 357 -26.74 13.63 11.35
N THR A 358 -26.64 12.37 11.79
CA THR A 358 -25.55 11.47 11.37
C THR A 358 -25.95 10.62 10.18
N THR A 359 -24.95 10.06 9.52
CA THR A 359 -25.13 9.17 8.36
C THR A 359 -24.36 7.87 8.51
N THR A 360 -24.77 6.85 7.77
CA THR A 360 -24.06 5.57 7.66
C THR A 360 -23.82 5.27 6.19
N ASN A 361 -22.63 4.76 5.87
CA ASN A 361 -22.28 4.29 4.54
C ASN A 361 -22.56 2.79 4.48
N SER A 362 -23.50 2.38 3.64
CA SER A 362 -24.11 1.06 3.71
C SER A 362 -24.11 0.36 2.36
N VAL A 363 -24.03 -0.97 2.39
CA VAL A 363 -24.29 -1.86 1.26
C VAL A 363 -25.52 -2.71 1.60
N ILE A 364 -26.58 -2.58 0.81
CA ILE A 364 -27.89 -3.20 1.04
C ILE A 364 -28.15 -4.22 -0.05
N VAL A 365 -28.55 -5.44 0.30
CA VAL A 365 -29.04 -6.42 -0.66
C VAL A 365 -30.44 -6.00 -1.09
N TRP A 366 -30.68 -5.84 -2.38
CA TRP A 366 -31.99 -5.50 -2.93
C TRP A 366 -32.50 -6.64 -3.79
N ASN A 367 -33.70 -7.13 -3.51
CA ASN A 367 -34.27 -8.35 -4.11
C ASN A 367 -35.51 -8.03 -4.97
N GLY A 368 -35.34 -7.27 -6.06
CA GLY A 368 -36.45 -6.83 -6.90
C GLY A 368 -37.58 -6.18 -6.09
N ASP A 369 -38.82 -6.56 -6.37
CA ASP A 369 -40.03 -6.05 -5.70
C ASP A 369 -40.14 -6.45 -4.22
N ALA A 370 -39.40 -7.47 -3.77
CA ALA A 370 -39.33 -7.79 -2.33
C ALA A 370 -38.59 -6.70 -1.53
N GLY A 371 -37.86 -5.81 -2.23
CA GLY A 371 -37.23 -4.64 -1.64
C GLY A 371 -35.90 -4.94 -0.94
N PRO A 372 -35.48 -4.06 -0.02
CA PRO A 372 -34.22 -4.21 0.70
C PRO A 372 -34.26 -5.38 1.69
N GLY A 373 -33.17 -6.16 1.73
CA GLY A 373 -32.92 -7.26 2.65
C GLY A 373 -31.76 -6.95 3.59
N GLU A 374 -30.83 -7.89 3.74
CA GLU A 374 -29.65 -7.72 4.60
C GLU A 374 -28.80 -6.51 4.21
N ARG A 375 -28.13 -5.93 5.21
CA ARG A 375 -27.32 -4.72 5.06
C ARG A 375 -26.04 -4.83 5.85
N HIS A 376 -24.94 -4.39 5.23
CA HIS A 376 -23.68 -4.11 5.90
C HIS A 376 -23.44 -2.61 6.00
N ASP A 377 -23.11 -2.14 7.21
CA ASP A 377 -22.72 -0.76 7.48
C ASP A 377 -21.20 -0.67 7.68
N LYS A 378 -20.55 0.24 6.94
CA LYS A 378 -19.10 0.48 6.96
C LYS A 378 -18.58 0.65 8.40
N LYS A 379 -17.57 -0.13 8.79
CA LYS A 379 -17.05 -0.16 10.16
C LYS A 379 -15.86 0.78 10.37
N ILE A 380 -14.95 0.87 9.39
CA ILE A 380 -13.74 1.70 9.47
C ILE A 380 -13.96 2.99 8.68
N ILE A 381 -14.40 4.01 9.39
CA ILE A 381 -14.72 5.31 8.80
C ILE A 381 -13.46 6.10 8.48
N GLN A 382 -13.42 6.71 7.31
CA GLN A 382 -12.29 7.52 6.84
C GLN A 382 -12.22 8.87 7.58
N PRO A 383 -11.13 9.15 8.31
CA PRO A 383 -10.92 10.45 8.94
C PRO A 383 -10.73 11.55 7.89
N PHE A 384 -11.10 12.78 8.24
CA PHE A 384 -11.03 14.01 7.44
C PHE A 384 -11.95 14.08 6.20
N GLY A 385 -12.54 12.96 5.77
CA GLY A 385 -13.55 12.91 4.71
C GLY A 385 -14.95 12.61 5.26
N GLU A 386 -15.14 11.40 5.77
CA GLU A 386 -16.43 10.92 6.30
C GLU A 386 -16.72 11.43 7.72
N TYR A 387 -15.69 11.71 8.50
CA TYR A 387 -15.81 12.46 9.75
C TYR A 387 -14.55 13.30 9.99
N LEU A 388 -14.66 14.35 10.81
CA LEU A 388 -13.50 15.17 11.19
C LEU A 388 -13.13 14.97 12.66
N PRO A 389 -12.03 14.24 12.96
CA PRO A 389 -11.50 14.18 14.32
C PRO A 389 -11.19 15.58 14.83
N LEU A 390 -11.49 15.88 16.09
CA LEU A 390 -11.19 17.18 16.71
C LEU A 390 -11.66 18.38 15.85
N ARG A 391 -12.87 18.31 15.24
CA ARG A 391 -13.43 19.32 14.32
C ARG A 391 -13.22 20.77 14.77
N GLY A 392 -13.43 21.06 16.06
CA GLY A 392 -13.19 22.40 16.62
C GLY A 392 -11.76 22.91 16.42
N PHE A 393 -10.74 22.04 16.56
CA PHE A 393 -9.34 22.39 16.31
C PHE A 393 -9.09 22.63 14.81
N PHE A 394 -9.50 21.70 13.94
CA PHE A 394 -9.20 21.79 12.50
C PHE A 394 -9.94 22.90 11.75
N ARG A 395 -11.08 23.37 12.26
CA ARG A 395 -11.78 24.57 11.76
C ARG A 395 -10.88 25.81 11.72
N HIS A 396 -9.85 25.90 12.56
CA HIS A 396 -8.91 27.02 12.55
C HIS A 396 -7.94 27.01 11.36
N PHE A 397 -7.82 25.88 10.65
CA PHE A 397 -6.81 25.67 9.60
C PHE A 397 -7.40 25.48 8.20
N SER A 398 -8.69 25.16 8.09
CA SER A 398 -9.33 24.90 6.79
C SER A 398 -10.83 25.17 6.81
N GLU A 399 -11.32 25.88 5.79
CA GLU A 399 -12.75 26.07 5.53
C GLU A 399 -13.48 24.77 5.15
N TYR A 400 -12.75 23.76 4.64
CA TYR A 400 -13.29 22.43 4.33
C TYR A 400 -13.63 21.63 5.59
N ALA A 401 -13.22 22.08 6.77
CA ALA A 401 -13.50 21.40 8.04
C ALA A 401 -15.00 21.17 8.27
N ASP A 402 -15.86 22.07 7.78
CA ASP A 402 -17.32 21.94 7.89
C ASP A 402 -17.97 21.11 6.78
N ARG A 403 -17.23 20.80 5.71
CA ARG A 403 -17.68 19.89 4.65
C ARG A 403 -17.45 18.41 4.96
N ALA A 404 -16.58 18.09 5.92
CA ALA A 404 -16.39 16.72 6.37
C ALA A 404 -17.69 16.18 6.98
N GLY A 405 -18.07 14.96 6.62
CA GLY A 405 -19.34 14.35 6.99
C GLY A 405 -19.51 14.08 8.50
N TYR A 406 -20.67 13.56 8.86
CA TYR A 406 -21.00 13.09 10.22
C TYR A 406 -21.29 11.60 10.20
N PHE A 407 -20.42 10.84 9.53
CA PHE A 407 -20.58 9.40 9.42
C PHE A 407 -20.24 8.70 10.73
N VAL A 408 -21.02 7.70 11.08
CA VAL A 408 -20.81 6.84 12.25
C VAL A 408 -20.46 5.41 11.82
N PRO A 409 -19.60 4.70 12.58
CA PRO A 409 -19.25 3.32 12.28
C PRO A 409 -20.45 2.40 12.45
N GLY A 410 -20.57 1.44 11.53
CA GLY A 410 -21.53 0.34 11.60
C GLY A 410 -21.18 -0.72 12.65
N HIS A 411 -22.13 -1.63 12.85
CA HIS A 411 -22.01 -2.82 13.68
C HIS A 411 -22.41 -4.06 12.86
N GLY A 412 -21.95 -5.25 13.24
CA GLY A 412 -22.26 -6.50 12.55
C GLY A 412 -21.02 -7.34 12.27
N ASP A 413 -21.14 -8.40 11.49
CA ASP A 413 -20.05 -9.31 11.13
C ASP A 413 -19.42 -9.01 9.77
N GLY A 414 -19.99 -8.11 8.97
CA GLY A 414 -19.41 -7.75 7.66
C GLY A 414 -19.84 -8.66 6.51
N VAL A 415 -20.84 -9.52 6.70
CA VAL A 415 -21.41 -10.38 5.66
C VAL A 415 -22.81 -9.89 5.30
N VAL A 416 -23.15 -10.04 4.03
CA VAL A 416 -24.54 -10.04 3.56
C VAL A 416 -24.80 -11.28 2.71
N HIS A 417 -26.03 -11.78 2.75
CA HIS A 417 -26.45 -12.95 1.98
C HIS A 417 -27.24 -12.53 0.74
N ALA A 418 -26.74 -12.92 -0.43
CA ALA A 418 -27.43 -12.73 -1.70
C ALA A 418 -27.95 -14.07 -2.21
N ARG A 419 -29.25 -14.13 -2.55
CA ARG A 419 -29.86 -15.33 -3.11
C ARG A 419 -29.77 -15.28 -4.64
N PRO A 420 -29.08 -16.24 -5.29
CA PRO A 420 -28.99 -16.28 -6.75
C PRO A 420 -30.36 -16.32 -7.42
N ALA A 421 -30.48 -15.63 -8.55
CA ALA A 421 -31.73 -15.57 -9.30
C ALA A 421 -32.20 -16.87 -9.92
N GLY A 422 -31.26 -17.72 -10.34
CA GLY A 422 -31.54 -19.08 -10.81
C GLY A 422 -32.00 -20.05 -9.71
N GLY A 423 -32.09 -19.57 -8.45
CA GLY A 423 -32.28 -20.39 -7.27
C GLY A 423 -30.98 -21.01 -6.75
N GLY A 424 -31.07 -21.76 -5.66
CA GLY A 424 -29.94 -22.39 -4.99
C GLY A 424 -29.54 -21.72 -3.67
N PRO A 425 -28.46 -22.22 -3.02
CA PRO A 425 -28.02 -21.69 -1.74
C PRO A 425 -27.62 -20.22 -1.82
N GLU A 426 -27.89 -19.47 -0.76
CA GLU A 426 -27.40 -18.11 -0.59
C GLU A 426 -25.88 -18.04 -0.69
N VAL A 427 -25.39 -16.88 -1.11
CA VAL A 427 -23.97 -16.56 -1.22
C VAL A 427 -23.64 -15.60 -0.10
N ALA A 428 -22.77 -16.02 0.83
CA ALA A 428 -22.25 -15.15 1.87
C ALA A 428 -21.15 -14.24 1.29
N VAL A 429 -21.45 -12.95 1.15
CA VAL A 429 -20.54 -11.95 0.59
C VAL A 429 -19.95 -11.09 1.71
N GLY A 430 -18.63 -11.17 1.90
CA GLY A 430 -17.90 -10.30 2.82
C GLY A 430 -17.67 -8.93 2.18
N VAL A 431 -18.07 -7.86 2.87
CA VAL A 431 -18.03 -6.48 2.34
C VAL A 431 -16.98 -5.67 3.10
N ALA A 432 -16.08 -4.99 2.37
CA ALA A 432 -15.20 -3.95 2.91
C ALA A 432 -15.25 -2.72 1.99
N THR A 433 -15.86 -1.65 2.45
CA THR A 433 -16.18 -0.50 1.62
C THR A 433 -14.99 0.45 1.50
N CYS A 434 -14.52 0.69 0.27
CA CYS A 434 -13.57 1.75 -0.07
C CYS A 434 -12.28 1.76 0.75
N TYR A 435 -12.18 2.64 1.76
CA TYR A 435 -11.02 2.82 2.64
C TYR A 435 -10.70 1.56 3.47
N GLU A 436 -11.71 0.74 3.76
CA GLU A 436 -11.59 -0.40 4.67
C GLU A 436 -10.59 -1.46 4.18
N VAL A 437 -10.52 -1.72 2.87
CA VAL A 437 -9.65 -2.77 2.28
C VAL A 437 -8.16 -2.63 2.67
N ALA A 438 -7.74 -1.41 3.00
CA ALA A 438 -6.37 -1.13 3.39
C ALA A 438 -6.01 -1.68 4.79
N PHE A 439 -7.01 -2.01 5.62
CA PHE A 439 -6.82 -2.48 7.00
C PHE A 439 -6.78 -4.00 7.09
N ASP A 440 -5.94 -4.53 7.98
CA ASP A 440 -5.84 -5.99 8.18
C ASP A 440 -7.14 -6.58 8.73
N ARG A 441 -7.83 -5.82 9.58
CA ARG A 441 -9.12 -6.20 10.16
C ARG A 441 -10.32 -6.10 9.23
N ALA A 442 -10.15 -5.72 7.95
CA ALA A 442 -11.26 -5.39 7.05
C ALA A 442 -12.23 -6.55 6.84
N PHE A 443 -11.71 -7.77 6.70
CA PHE A 443 -12.48 -8.98 6.45
C PHE A 443 -12.38 -10.01 7.59
N GLU A 444 -11.76 -9.68 8.73
CA GLU A 444 -11.60 -10.64 9.84
C GLU A 444 -12.95 -11.18 10.33
N ASP A 445 -13.91 -10.29 10.57
CA ASP A 445 -15.24 -10.66 11.04
C ASP A 445 -16.01 -11.43 9.96
N SER A 446 -15.92 -11.00 8.69
CA SER A 446 -16.72 -11.60 7.62
C SER A 446 -16.20 -12.98 7.23
N MET A 447 -14.89 -13.18 7.26
CA MET A 447 -14.28 -14.50 7.12
C MET A 447 -14.66 -15.43 8.28
N SER A 448 -14.78 -14.90 9.51
CA SER A 448 -15.24 -15.67 10.67
C SER A 448 -16.72 -16.03 10.57
N ALA A 449 -17.53 -15.19 9.93
CA ALA A 449 -18.94 -15.43 9.63
C ALA A 449 -19.20 -16.27 8.37
N GLY A 450 -18.14 -16.77 7.71
CA GLY A 450 -18.27 -17.72 6.60
C GLY A 450 -18.37 -17.10 5.21
N ALA A 451 -17.86 -15.87 5.00
CA ALA A 451 -17.79 -15.26 3.68
C ALA A 451 -17.15 -16.19 2.63
N GLN A 452 -17.85 -16.38 1.52
CA GLN A 452 -17.46 -17.24 0.39
C GLN A 452 -16.92 -16.45 -0.81
N LEU A 453 -17.30 -15.17 -0.89
CA LEU A 453 -16.86 -14.17 -1.86
C LEU A 453 -16.57 -12.87 -1.12
N LEU A 454 -15.61 -12.08 -1.58
CA LEU A 454 -15.33 -10.75 -1.03
C LEU A 454 -15.72 -9.66 -2.04
N THR A 455 -16.12 -8.49 -1.55
CA THR A 455 -16.36 -7.32 -2.38
C THR A 455 -15.83 -6.03 -1.75
N VAL A 456 -15.36 -5.13 -2.62
CA VAL A 456 -14.92 -3.78 -2.29
C VAL A 456 -15.68 -2.79 -3.16
N PRO A 457 -16.88 -2.36 -2.73
CA PRO A 457 -17.56 -1.21 -3.32
C PRO A 457 -16.79 0.07 -2.99
N THR A 458 -16.53 0.92 -3.97
CA THR A 458 -15.73 2.13 -3.76
C THR A 458 -16.13 3.29 -4.67
N ASN A 459 -16.07 4.50 -4.13
CA ASN A 459 -16.29 5.72 -4.89
C ASN A 459 -15.00 6.51 -5.04
N ASN A 460 -14.42 6.47 -6.23
CA ASN A 460 -13.16 7.18 -6.52
C ASN A 460 -13.37 8.60 -7.04
N ALA A 461 -14.61 9.09 -7.19
CA ALA A 461 -14.90 10.40 -7.79
C ALA A 461 -14.31 11.56 -6.98
N THR A 462 -14.18 11.37 -5.67
CA THR A 462 -13.58 12.32 -4.71
C THR A 462 -12.05 12.36 -4.75
N PHE A 463 -11.40 11.57 -5.60
CA PHE A 463 -9.93 11.49 -5.70
C PHE A 463 -9.39 11.73 -7.12
N GLY A 464 -10.27 12.13 -8.05
CA GLY A 464 -9.92 12.60 -9.38
C GLY A 464 -9.16 11.60 -10.24
N ASP A 465 -8.54 12.10 -11.32
CA ASP A 465 -7.64 11.30 -12.15
C ASP A 465 -6.29 11.10 -11.45
N SER A 466 -6.23 10.06 -10.62
CA SER A 466 -5.06 9.76 -9.79
C SER A 466 -4.72 8.28 -9.72
N GLU A 467 -3.59 7.99 -9.08
CA GLU A 467 -3.08 6.62 -8.87
C GLU A 467 -3.79 5.88 -7.73
N MET A 468 -4.64 6.56 -6.96
CA MET A 468 -5.29 5.99 -5.78
C MET A 468 -6.04 4.68 -6.10
N THR A 469 -6.76 4.64 -7.22
CA THR A 469 -7.50 3.43 -7.63
C THR A 469 -6.60 2.22 -7.88
N TYR A 470 -5.41 2.41 -8.45
CA TYR A 470 -4.44 1.33 -8.65
C TYR A 470 -3.81 0.88 -7.33
N GLN A 471 -3.57 1.83 -6.42
CA GLN A 471 -3.08 1.54 -5.07
C GLN A 471 -4.11 0.72 -4.28
N GLN A 472 -5.40 1.05 -4.37
CA GLN A 472 -6.50 0.31 -3.74
C GLN A 472 -6.72 -1.06 -4.39
N LEU A 473 -6.61 -1.18 -5.72
CA LEU A 473 -6.69 -2.46 -6.41
C LEU A 473 -5.57 -3.40 -5.95
N ALA A 474 -4.35 -2.91 -5.75
CA ALA A 474 -3.26 -3.71 -5.21
C ALA A 474 -3.50 -4.19 -3.78
N MET A 475 -4.14 -3.38 -2.93
CA MET A 475 -4.59 -3.82 -1.60
C MET A 475 -5.63 -4.94 -1.73
N SER A 476 -6.59 -4.78 -2.63
CA SER A 476 -7.63 -5.78 -2.91
C SER A 476 -7.03 -7.12 -3.39
N ARG A 477 -6.04 -7.07 -4.29
CA ARG A 477 -5.27 -8.26 -4.72
C ARG A 477 -4.58 -8.96 -3.56
N LEU A 478 -3.99 -8.19 -2.64
CA LEU A 478 -3.39 -8.77 -1.44
C LEU A 478 -4.44 -9.42 -0.54
N ARG A 479 -5.59 -8.79 -0.31
CA ARG A 479 -6.68 -9.36 0.51
C ARG A 479 -7.28 -10.63 -0.10
N ALA A 480 -7.38 -10.70 -1.42
CA ALA A 480 -7.82 -11.91 -2.12
C ALA A 480 -6.90 -13.11 -1.81
N VAL A 481 -5.58 -12.92 -1.87
CA VAL A 481 -4.57 -13.95 -1.53
C VAL A 481 -4.55 -14.26 -0.05
N GLU A 482 -4.63 -13.24 0.80
CA GLU A 482 -4.64 -13.37 2.24
C GLU A 482 -5.80 -14.23 2.73
N HIS A 483 -6.98 -14.08 2.13
CA HIS A 483 -8.18 -14.82 2.52
C HIS A 483 -8.48 -16.05 1.66
N GLY A 484 -7.81 -16.20 0.52
CA GLY A 484 -8.05 -17.28 -0.43
C GLY A 484 -9.48 -17.23 -0.98
N ARG A 485 -9.88 -16.03 -1.42
CA ARG A 485 -11.23 -15.72 -1.92
C ARG A 485 -11.13 -14.90 -3.19
N ALA A 486 -12.04 -15.15 -4.14
CA ALA A 486 -12.29 -14.18 -5.20
C ALA A 486 -12.78 -12.87 -4.57
N LEU A 487 -12.38 -11.74 -5.15
CA LEU A 487 -12.70 -10.40 -4.66
C LEU A 487 -13.14 -9.51 -5.81
N ILE A 488 -14.33 -8.93 -5.68
CA ILE A 488 -14.92 -8.05 -6.69
C ILE A 488 -14.75 -6.59 -6.28
N VAL A 489 -14.05 -5.81 -7.09
CA VAL A 489 -13.92 -4.36 -6.89
C VAL A 489 -14.94 -3.67 -7.78
N ALA A 490 -15.94 -3.02 -7.18
CA ALA A 490 -16.95 -2.24 -7.89
C ALA A 490 -16.69 -0.75 -7.64
N ALA A 491 -16.15 -0.06 -8.64
CA ALA A 491 -15.76 1.33 -8.56
C ALA A 491 -16.73 2.24 -9.32
N THR A 492 -17.11 3.38 -8.74
CA THR A 492 -17.98 4.35 -9.43
C THR A 492 -17.30 4.93 -10.67
N THR A 493 -16.05 5.38 -10.52
CA THR A 493 -15.26 6.08 -11.57
C THR A 493 -13.82 5.60 -11.67
N GLY A 494 -13.35 4.79 -10.72
CA GLY A 494 -12.03 4.19 -10.75
C GLY A 494 -11.97 2.95 -11.64
N VAL A 495 -11.00 2.08 -11.35
CA VAL A 495 -10.89 0.76 -11.96
C VAL A 495 -11.74 -0.22 -11.17
N SER A 496 -12.81 -0.71 -11.79
CA SER A 496 -13.51 -1.91 -11.34
C SER A 496 -12.72 -3.14 -11.79
N ALA A 497 -12.73 -4.21 -11.01
CA ALA A 497 -11.95 -5.41 -11.31
C ALA A 497 -12.53 -6.68 -10.71
N ILE A 498 -12.27 -7.80 -11.39
CA ILE A 498 -12.49 -9.16 -10.88
C ILE A 498 -11.14 -9.72 -10.47
N VAL A 499 -10.94 -9.97 -9.18
CA VAL A 499 -9.70 -10.50 -8.62
C VAL A 499 -9.89 -11.94 -8.18
N THR A 500 -9.01 -12.82 -8.64
CA THR A 500 -9.03 -14.25 -8.31
C THR A 500 -8.38 -14.52 -6.95
N ALA A 501 -8.59 -15.71 -6.38
CA ALA A 501 -8.07 -16.07 -5.05
C ALA A 501 -6.54 -16.10 -4.94
N ASP A 502 -5.81 -16.19 -6.07
CA ASP A 502 -4.35 -16.08 -6.15
C ASP A 502 -3.87 -14.64 -6.43
N GLY A 503 -4.79 -13.66 -6.45
CA GLY A 503 -4.51 -12.24 -6.59
C GLY A 503 -4.28 -11.78 -8.03
N ALA A 504 -4.57 -12.61 -9.03
CA ALA A 504 -4.58 -12.19 -10.43
C ALA A 504 -5.82 -11.32 -10.72
N VAL A 505 -5.69 -10.40 -11.67
CA VAL A 505 -6.80 -9.59 -12.16
C VAL A 505 -7.32 -10.25 -13.43
N ALA A 506 -8.50 -10.87 -13.35
CA ALA A 506 -9.11 -11.59 -14.48
C ALA A 506 -9.72 -10.60 -15.49
N GLN A 507 -10.37 -9.55 -15.00
CA GLN A 507 -10.94 -8.48 -15.81
C GLN A 507 -10.82 -7.15 -15.08
N GLN A 508 -10.73 -6.04 -15.83
CA GLN A 508 -10.78 -4.69 -15.27
C GLN A 508 -11.32 -3.66 -16.26
N THR A 509 -11.92 -2.58 -15.74
CA THR A 509 -12.46 -1.48 -16.55
C THR A 509 -11.43 -0.35 -16.75
N PRO A 510 -11.58 0.48 -17.80
CA PRO A 510 -11.01 1.82 -17.83
C PRO A 510 -11.63 2.73 -16.75
N LYS A 511 -10.90 3.77 -16.33
CA LYS A 511 -11.43 4.80 -15.42
C LYS A 511 -12.44 5.70 -16.15
N PHE A 512 -13.39 6.27 -15.41
CA PHE A 512 -14.34 7.31 -15.84
C PHE A 512 -15.36 6.92 -16.92
N VAL A 513 -15.26 5.73 -17.50
CA VAL A 513 -16.15 5.22 -18.53
C VAL A 513 -17.21 4.31 -17.90
N PRO A 514 -18.50 4.48 -18.19
CA PRO A 514 -19.51 3.52 -17.77
C PRO A 514 -19.23 2.12 -18.33
N ALA A 515 -19.29 1.09 -17.49
CA ALA A 515 -18.95 -0.28 -17.86
C ALA A 515 -19.69 -1.29 -16.97
N ALA A 516 -19.74 -2.54 -17.43
CA ALA A 516 -20.11 -3.68 -16.61
C ALA A 516 -19.04 -4.75 -16.79
N LEU A 517 -18.60 -5.38 -15.69
CA LEU A 517 -17.78 -6.58 -15.72
C LEU A 517 -18.65 -7.76 -15.35
N GLU A 518 -18.46 -8.89 -16.04
CA GLU A 518 -19.17 -10.13 -15.79
C GLU A 518 -18.17 -11.27 -15.72
N ALA A 519 -18.18 -12.04 -14.65
CA ALA A 519 -17.27 -13.18 -14.52
C ALA A 519 -17.92 -14.31 -13.73
N THR A 520 -17.69 -15.54 -14.18
CA THR A 520 -17.92 -16.72 -13.36
C THR A 520 -16.76 -16.87 -12.38
N VAL A 521 -17.06 -16.90 -11.09
CA VAL A 521 -16.06 -16.99 -10.01
C VAL A 521 -16.37 -18.16 -9.07
N PRO A 522 -15.34 -18.85 -8.55
CA PRO A 522 -15.54 -19.90 -7.57
C PRO A 522 -15.85 -19.34 -6.18
N LEU A 523 -16.82 -19.95 -5.51
CA LEU A 523 -17.06 -19.82 -4.08
C LEU A 523 -16.19 -20.80 -3.31
N ARG A 524 -15.67 -20.37 -2.16
CA ARG A 524 -14.78 -21.16 -1.32
C ARG A 524 -15.17 -21.05 0.14
N ASP A 525 -15.10 -22.18 0.87
CA ASP A 525 -15.25 -22.19 2.33
C ASP A 525 -13.88 -22.31 3.03
N ALA A 526 -12.92 -23.00 2.41
CA ALA A 526 -11.60 -23.23 2.99
C ALA A 526 -10.83 -21.92 3.23
N THR A 527 -10.36 -21.71 4.46
CA THR A 527 -9.57 -20.52 4.84
C THR A 527 -8.06 -20.78 4.77
N THR A 528 -7.30 -19.74 4.43
CA THR A 528 -5.83 -19.74 4.43
C THR A 528 -5.25 -19.81 5.86
N PRO A 529 -3.97 -20.19 6.02
CA PRO A 529 -3.29 -20.07 7.31
C PRO A 529 -3.35 -18.64 7.88
N ALA A 530 -3.14 -17.61 7.05
CA ALA A 530 -3.22 -16.20 7.47
C ALA A 530 -4.57 -15.86 8.10
N THR A 531 -5.67 -16.28 7.48
CA THR A 531 -7.02 -16.05 8.01
C THR A 531 -7.22 -16.77 9.35
N ARG A 532 -6.69 -17.98 9.51
CA ARG A 532 -6.83 -18.76 10.76
C ARG A 532 -6.01 -18.18 11.91
N VAL A 533 -4.79 -17.71 11.65
CA VAL A 533 -3.94 -17.10 12.68
C VAL A 533 -4.29 -15.64 12.94
N GLY A 534 -5.00 -14.99 12.03
CA GLY A 534 -5.47 -13.61 12.15
C GLY A 534 -4.33 -12.64 12.49
N PRO A 535 -4.51 -11.74 13.48
CA PRO A 535 -3.54 -10.68 13.78
C PRO A 535 -2.29 -11.15 14.55
N TRP A 536 -2.19 -12.43 14.92
CA TRP A 536 -1.10 -12.94 15.78
C TRP A 536 0.32 -12.82 15.19
N PRO A 537 0.56 -13.00 13.87
CA PRO A 537 1.89 -12.79 13.29
C PRO A 537 2.40 -11.36 13.50
N GLU A 538 1.56 -10.34 13.25
CA GLU A 538 1.93 -8.94 13.46
C GLU A 538 2.14 -8.62 14.94
N ARG A 539 1.22 -9.07 15.81
CA ARG A 539 1.32 -8.87 17.26
C ARG A 539 2.62 -9.46 17.81
N THR A 540 2.95 -10.69 17.40
CA THR A 540 4.19 -11.35 17.82
C THR A 540 5.42 -10.58 17.36
N LEU A 541 5.47 -10.16 16.10
CA LEU A 541 6.58 -9.35 15.56
C LEU A 541 6.73 -8.02 16.32
N CYS A 542 5.62 -7.34 16.60
CA CYS A 542 5.62 -6.07 17.32
C CYS A 542 6.05 -6.23 18.79
N ILE A 543 5.58 -7.28 19.48
CA ILE A 543 5.98 -7.58 20.86
C ILE A 543 7.48 -7.88 20.94
N LEU A 544 8.00 -8.73 20.03
CA LEU A 544 9.43 -9.04 19.97
C LEU A 544 10.27 -7.80 19.65
N ALA A 545 9.81 -6.97 18.71
CA ALA A 545 10.44 -5.71 18.38
C ALA A 545 10.52 -4.78 19.61
N ALA A 546 9.40 -4.58 20.29
CA ALA A 546 9.33 -3.75 21.50
C ALA A 546 10.23 -4.28 22.62
N ALA A 547 10.23 -5.60 22.86
CA ALA A 547 11.07 -6.23 23.87
C ALA A 547 12.57 -5.98 23.60
N VAL A 548 13.01 -6.08 22.34
CA VAL A 548 14.40 -5.76 21.96
C VAL A 548 14.71 -4.28 22.17
N VAL A 549 13.80 -3.37 21.82
CA VAL A 549 13.98 -1.92 22.06
C VAL A 549 14.16 -1.64 23.56
N VAL A 550 13.31 -2.20 24.41
CA VAL A 550 13.37 -2.05 25.87
C VAL A 550 14.68 -2.61 26.41
N ALA A 551 15.05 -3.83 26.02
CA ALA A 551 16.32 -4.45 26.41
C ALA A 551 17.55 -3.64 25.94
N VAL A 552 17.45 -2.94 24.80
CA VAL A 552 18.51 -2.04 24.35
C VAL A 552 18.58 -0.77 25.19
N ALA A 553 17.43 -0.15 25.47
CA ALA A 553 17.34 1.06 26.25
C ALA A 553 17.85 0.86 27.70
N ILE A 554 17.46 -0.25 28.35
CA ILE A 554 17.90 -0.58 29.72
C ILE A 554 19.43 -0.74 29.77
N ARG A 555 20.02 -1.56 28.88
CA ARG A 555 21.48 -1.76 28.85
C ARG A 555 22.25 -0.46 28.60
N ARG A 556 21.72 0.45 27.76
CA ARG A 556 22.34 1.76 27.53
C ARG A 556 22.30 2.65 28.78
N ARG A 557 21.20 2.63 29.53
CA ARG A 557 21.08 3.38 30.79
C ARG A 557 22.04 2.85 31.85
N MET A 558 22.11 1.52 32.04
CA MET A 558 23.01 0.89 33.01
C MET A 558 24.49 1.22 32.72
N SER A 559 24.89 1.16 31.45
CA SER A 559 26.24 1.53 31.04
C SER A 559 26.55 3.04 31.21
N SER A 560 25.54 3.90 31.28
CA SER A 560 25.73 5.34 31.54
C SER A 560 25.77 5.65 33.05
N SER A 561 25.16 4.81 33.90
CA SER A 561 25.20 4.95 35.37
C SER A 561 26.46 4.39 36.02
N GLU A 562 27.24 3.54 35.33
CA GLU A 562 28.53 3.02 35.82
C GLU A 562 29.70 4.01 35.64
N HIS A 563 29.45 5.25 35.18
CA HIS A 563 30.49 6.26 34.91
C HIS A 563 30.47 7.60 35.69
N PRO A 564 29.82 7.78 36.86
CA PRO A 564 30.02 8.99 37.68
C PRO A 564 30.89 8.85 38.95
N ALA A 565 31.57 7.73 39.23
CA ALA A 565 32.17 7.52 40.57
C ALA A 565 33.71 7.50 40.70
N ASP A 566 34.50 7.60 39.63
CA ASP A 566 35.97 7.43 39.71
C ASP A 566 36.79 8.70 39.41
N ALA A 567 36.14 9.86 39.30
CA ALA A 567 36.82 11.13 39.03
C ALA A 567 37.17 11.94 40.29
N ASP A 568 36.57 11.64 41.45
CA ASP A 568 36.72 12.45 42.68
C ASP A 568 37.58 11.79 43.79
N ALA A 569 38.14 10.60 43.57
CA ALA A 569 38.90 9.87 44.61
C ALA A 569 40.43 9.90 44.49
N VAL A 570 41.00 10.62 43.50
CA VAL A 570 42.47 10.69 43.30
C VAL A 570 43.08 12.02 43.75
N GLY A 571 42.26 13.01 44.11
CA GLY A 571 42.72 14.36 44.49
C GLY A 571 43.22 14.55 45.94
N ASP A 572 42.92 13.63 46.87
CA ASP A 572 43.07 13.92 48.32
C ASP A 572 44.08 13.02 49.05
N ARG A 573 45.10 12.49 48.34
CA ARG A 573 46.22 11.75 48.96
C ARG A 573 47.63 12.27 48.62
N MET A 574 47.75 13.50 48.13
CA MET A 574 49.03 14.20 48.03
C MET A 574 48.91 15.59 48.67
N GLY A 575 48.92 15.59 50.00
CA GLY A 575 48.87 16.80 50.83
C GLY A 575 49.23 16.47 52.27
N ARG A 576 50.40 15.85 52.48
CA ARG A 576 51.14 15.83 53.75
C ARG A 576 52.58 16.21 53.47
#